data_AF-A0AA96HM40-F1
#
_entry.id   AF-A0AA96HM40-F1
#
_cell.length_a   1.000
_cell.length_b   1.000
_cell.length_c   1.000
_cell.angle_alpha   90.00
_cell.angle_beta   90.00
_cell.angle_gamma   90.00
#
_symmetry.space_group_name_H-M   'P 1'
#
loop_
_entity.id
_entity.type
_entity.pdbx_description
1 polymer ?
#
loop_
_entity_poly.entity_id
_entity_poly.type
_entity_poly.pdbx_seq_one_letter_code
_entity_poly.pdbx_strand_id
1 'polypeptide(L)'
;MKSPEKPRVNKPAPSTAVSDDEHLIVIGKEKVQVNAVVTKVAEDIAFLQARIKQMESSIPVNKVMLKTYKDMLASRRAVLAWFEEHEMVCSLPEYSRQETPQDDNEKLETG
;
A
#
# COMPACT_ATOMS: atom_id res chain seq x y z
N MET A 1 40.71 -26.75 41.63
CA MET A 1 39.91 -27.61 40.73
C MET A 1 38.42 -27.39 41.02
N LYS A 2 37.67 -27.06 39.97
CA LYS A 2 36.19 -27.05 39.76
C LYS A 2 35.26 -26.33 40.75
N SER A 3 34.72 -25.20 40.27
CA SER A 3 33.50 -24.54 40.72
C SER A 3 32.26 -25.43 40.52
N PRO A 4 31.19 -25.28 41.34
CA PRO A 4 29.93 -25.98 41.12
C PRO A 4 29.07 -25.28 40.05
N GLU A 5 28.66 -26.06 39.07
CA GLU A 5 27.77 -25.70 37.97
C GLU A 5 26.31 -25.68 38.47
N LYS A 6 25.61 -24.55 38.31
CA LYS A 6 24.17 -24.46 38.55
C LYS A 6 23.42 -24.92 37.29
N PRO A 7 22.42 -25.82 37.39
CA PRO A 7 21.58 -26.14 36.24
C PRO A 7 20.62 -24.97 35.96
N ARG A 8 20.82 -24.30 34.83
CA ARG A 8 19.89 -23.32 34.27
C ARG A 8 18.75 -24.09 33.60
N VAL A 9 17.65 -24.28 34.31
CA VAL A 9 16.37 -24.73 33.70
C VAL A 9 15.91 -23.61 32.78
N ASN A 10 16.22 -23.74 31.49
CA ASN A 10 15.64 -22.90 30.46
C ASN A 10 14.18 -23.31 30.28
N LYS A 11 13.31 -22.51 30.87
CA LYS A 11 11.91 -22.32 30.56
C LYS A 11 11.67 -22.43 29.04
N PRO A 12 10.86 -23.37 28.52
CA PRO A 12 10.31 -23.20 27.20
C PRO A 12 9.35 -22.00 27.29
N ALA A 13 9.74 -20.89 26.66
CA ALA A 13 8.78 -19.86 26.35
C ALA A 13 7.69 -20.52 25.46
N PRO A 14 6.39 -20.28 25.71
CA PRO A 14 5.38 -20.59 24.72
C PRO A 14 5.73 -19.76 23.49
N SER A 15 6.23 -20.43 22.46
CA SER A 15 6.46 -19.83 21.16
C SER A 15 5.13 -19.24 20.73
N THR A 16 5.15 -17.92 20.58
CA THR A 16 4.12 -17.06 20.04
C THR A 16 3.48 -17.71 18.82
N ALA A 17 2.31 -18.31 19.02
CA ALA A 17 1.30 -18.40 17.99
C ALA A 17 0.82 -16.97 17.74
N VAL A 18 1.55 -16.23 16.91
CA VAL A 18 0.92 -15.19 16.12
C VAL A 18 0.04 -15.95 15.13
N SER A 19 -1.26 -15.90 15.36
CA SER A 19 -2.25 -16.36 14.39
C SER A 19 -2.19 -15.38 13.21
N ASP A 20 -1.21 -15.55 12.34
CA ASP A 20 -1.26 -15.05 10.97
C ASP A 20 -2.32 -15.90 10.28
N ASP A 21 -3.57 -15.47 10.30
CA ASP A 21 -4.58 -15.95 9.37
C ASP A 21 -4.04 -15.65 7.95
N GLU A 22 -3.35 -16.64 7.38
CA GLU A 22 -2.72 -16.59 6.06
C GLU A 22 -3.82 -16.42 5.00
N HIS A 23 -4.24 -15.17 4.78
CA HIS A 23 -5.11 -14.83 3.67
C HIS A 23 -4.29 -15.10 2.40
N LEU A 24 -4.62 -16.18 1.71
CA LEU A 24 -3.99 -16.62 0.48
C LEU A 24 -4.95 -16.41 -0.69
N ILE A 25 -4.47 -15.80 -1.75
CA ILE A 25 -5.17 -15.75 -3.03
C ILE A 25 -4.53 -16.74 -3.98
N VAL A 26 -5.37 -17.47 -4.72
CA VAL A 26 -4.94 -18.36 -5.79
C VAL A 26 -4.99 -17.59 -7.10
N ILE A 27 -3.83 -17.40 -7.73
CA ILE A 27 -3.72 -16.81 -9.07
C ILE A 27 -3.26 -17.92 -10.02
N GLY A 28 -4.22 -18.47 -10.78
CA GLY A 28 -3.96 -19.63 -11.63
C GLY A 28 -3.57 -20.87 -10.81
N LYS A 29 -2.28 -21.21 -10.78
CA LYS A 29 -1.72 -22.34 -10.00
C LYS A 29 -0.89 -21.89 -8.80
N GLU A 30 -0.69 -20.60 -8.61
CA GLU A 30 0.16 -20.05 -7.56
C GLU A 30 -0.68 -19.59 -6.37
N LYS A 31 -0.17 -19.82 -5.16
CA LYS A 31 -0.72 -19.29 -3.92
C LYS A 31 0.11 -18.09 -3.50
N VAL A 32 -0.55 -16.95 -3.35
CA VAL A 32 0.10 -15.69 -3.01
C VAL A 32 -0.47 -15.18 -1.69
N GLN A 33 0.41 -14.77 -0.78
CA GLN A 33 0.00 -14.13 0.47
C GLN A 33 -0.58 -12.75 0.19
N VAL A 34 -1.81 -12.51 0.63
CA VAL A 34 -2.52 -11.24 0.40
C VAL A 34 -1.74 -10.08 0.98
N ASN A 35 -1.22 -10.21 2.20
CA ASN A 35 -0.40 -9.18 2.83
C ASN A 35 0.80 -8.79 1.95
N ALA A 36 1.49 -9.76 1.34
CA ALA A 36 2.60 -9.48 0.43
C ALA A 36 2.16 -8.74 -0.84
N VAL A 37 0.95 -9.01 -1.36
CA VAL A 37 0.38 -8.27 -2.49
C VAL A 37 0.02 -6.84 -2.09
N VAL A 38 -0.66 -6.68 -0.96
CA VAL A 38 -1.08 -5.36 -0.44
C VAL A 38 0.14 -4.48 -0.17
N THR A 39 1.18 -5.01 0.48
CA THR A 39 2.43 -4.29 0.71
C THR A 39 3.04 -3.79 -0.60
N LYS A 40 3.16 -4.66 -1.62
CA LYS A 40 3.71 -4.27 -2.93
C LYS A 40 2.86 -3.22 -3.64
N VAL A 41 1.53 -3.35 -3.56
CA VAL A 41 0.62 -2.37 -4.15
C VAL A 41 0.77 -1.00 -3.46
N ALA A 42 0.92 -0.98 -2.13
CA ALA A 42 1.15 0.24 -1.38
C ALA A 42 2.51 0.90 -1.71
N GLU A 43 3.57 0.09 -1.82
CA GLU A 43 4.90 0.55 -2.25
C GLU A 43 4.86 1.14 -3.67
N ASP A 44 4.17 0.47 -4.60
CA ASP A 44 3.98 0.96 -5.96
C ASP A 44 3.22 2.30 -5.98
N ILE A 45 2.17 2.45 -5.17
CA ILE A 45 1.44 3.74 -5.04
C ILE A 45 2.38 4.85 -4.59
N ALA A 46 3.17 4.62 -3.53
CA ALA A 46 4.10 5.61 -3.00
C ALA A 46 5.16 6.00 -4.04
N PHE A 47 5.72 5.01 -4.75
CA PHE A 47 6.67 5.23 -5.84
C PHE A 47 6.07 6.07 -6.97
N LEU A 48 4.87 5.71 -7.44
CA LEU A 48 4.18 6.40 -8.53
C LEU A 48 3.86 7.85 -8.15
N GLN A 49 3.40 8.10 -6.93
CA GLN A 49 3.15 9.46 -6.43
C GLN A 49 4.44 10.30 -6.41
N ALA A 50 5.53 9.75 -5.88
CA ALA A 50 6.81 10.45 -5.85
C ALA A 50 7.32 10.77 -7.27
N ARG A 51 7.19 9.81 -8.19
CA ARG A 51 7.63 9.98 -9.58
C ARG A 51 6.79 10.99 -10.34
N ILE A 52 5.47 10.97 -10.17
CA ILE A 52 4.55 11.97 -10.75
C ILE A 52 4.94 13.37 -10.29
N LYS A 53 5.12 13.58 -8.99
CA LYS A 53 5.51 14.87 -8.43
C LYS A 53 6.85 15.37 -9.01
N GLN A 54 7.82 14.47 -9.17
CA GLN A 54 9.10 14.80 -9.78
C GLN A 54 8.95 15.23 -11.25
N MET A 55 8.13 14.53 -12.03
CA MET A 55 7.92 14.85 -13.45
C MET A 55 7.11 16.14 -13.65
N GLU A 56 6.15 16.42 -12.77
CA GLU A 56 5.39 17.68 -12.81
C GLU A 56 6.29 18.90 -12.51
N SER A 57 7.38 18.69 -11.76
CA SER A 57 8.37 19.71 -11.45
C SER A 57 9.41 19.93 -12.56
N SER A 58 9.52 19.01 -13.53
CA SER A 58 10.49 19.10 -14.63
C SER A 58 9.92 19.86 -15.82
N ILE A 59 10.62 20.89 -16.31
CA ILE A 59 10.26 21.62 -17.53
C ILE A 59 11.25 21.27 -18.65
N PRO A 60 10.79 20.82 -19.84
CA PRO A 60 9.40 20.59 -20.23
C PRO A 60 8.84 19.27 -19.66
N VAL A 61 7.57 19.28 -19.25
CA VAL A 61 6.88 18.08 -18.75
C VAL A 61 6.56 17.14 -19.92
N ASN A 62 6.98 15.88 -19.84
CA ASN A 62 6.56 14.85 -20.78
C ASN A 62 5.12 14.40 -20.47
N LYS A 63 4.14 15.01 -21.13
CA LYS A 63 2.71 14.79 -20.90
C LYS A 63 2.27 13.34 -21.14
N VAL A 64 2.89 12.64 -22.10
CA VAL A 64 2.55 11.24 -22.40
C VAL A 64 2.94 10.35 -21.24
N MET A 65 4.20 10.45 -20.79
CA MET A 65 4.68 9.69 -19.64
C MET A 65 3.88 10.05 -18.39
N LEU A 66 3.65 11.34 -18.13
CA LEU A 66 2.87 11.78 -16.98
C LEU A 66 1.47 11.15 -16.96
N LYS A 67 0.78 11.12 -18.11
CA LYS A 67 -0.52 10.45 -18.21
C LYS A 67 -0.40 8.96 -17.90
N THR A 68 0.56 8.26 -18.50
CA THR A 68 0.79 6.83 -18.24
C THR A 68 1.01 6.55 -16.75
N TYR A 69 1.84 7.34 -16.07
CA TYR A 69 2.06 7.17 -14.63
C TYR A 69 0.80 7.46 -13.80
N LYS A 70 -0.03 8.45 -14.18
CA LYS A 70 -1.33 8.72 -13.54
C LYS A 70 -2.31 7.57 -13.74
N ASP A 71 -2.39 7.02 -14.95
CA ASP A 71 -3.23 5.85 -15.25
C ASP A 71 -2.78 4.62 -14.44
N MET A 72 -1.46 4.39 -14.32
CA MET A 72 -0.91 3.33 -13.46
C MET A 72 -1.27 3.54 -11.98
N LEU A 73 -1.18 4.77 -11.48
CA LEU A 73 -1.54 5.09 -10.10
C LEU A 73 -3.02 4.83 -9.84
N ALA A 74 -3.90 5.22 -10.77
CA ALA A 74 -5.33 4.94 -10.68
C ALA A 74 -5.61 3.43 -10.63
N SER A 75 -4.95 2.64 -11.49
CA SER A 75 -5.07 1.19 -11.49
C SER A 75 -4.64 0.55 -10.15
N ARG A 76 -3.51 0.98 -9.57
CA ARG A 76 -3.05 0.43 -8.28
C ARG A 76 -3.95 0.81 -7.11
N ARG A 77 -4.52 2.02 -7.10
CA ARG A 77 -5.53 2.42 -6.12
C ARG A 77 -6.81 1.60 -6.23
N ALA A 78 -7.27 1.30 -7.45
CA ALA A 78 -8.44 0.45 -7.66
C ALA A 78 -8.22 -0.98 -7.13
N VAL A 79 -7.01 -1.53 -7.31
CA VAL A 79 -6.66 -2.85 -6.76
C VAL A 79 -6.66 -2.82 -5.22
N LEU A 80 -6.11 -1.77 -4.60
CA LEU A 80 -6.14 -1.63 -3.14
C LEU A 80 -7.56 -1.51 -2.60
N ALA A 81 -8.39 -0.67 -3.23
CA ALA A 81 -9.80 -0.54 -2.87
C ALA A 81 -10.55 -1.87 -3.01
N TRP A 82 -10.25 -2.66 -4.03
CA TRP A 82 -10.84 -3.99 -4.21
C TRP A 82 -10.48 -4.93 -3.04
N PHE A 83 -9.26 -4.88 -2.52
CA PHE A 83 -8.85 -5.66 -1.35
C PHE A 83 -9.58 -5.23 -0.07
N GLU A 84 -9.83 -3.93 0.09
CA GLU A 84 -10.59 -3.36 1.23
C GLU A 84 -12.07 -3.76 1.16
N GLU A 85 -12.70 -3.68 -0.01
CA GLU A 85 -14.11 -4.05 -0.24
C GLU A 85 -14.40 -5.53 0.03
N HIS A 86 -13.42 -6.41 -0.17
CA HIS A 86 -13.59 -7.86 0.00
C HIS A 86 -13.10 -8.37 1.36
N GLU A 87 -12.83 -7.47 2.32
CA GLU A 87 -12.30 -7.78 3.66
C GLU A 87 -11.04 -8.66 3.64
N MET A 88 -10.29 -8.65 2.53
CA MET A 88 -9.08 -9.46 2.37
C MET A 88 -7.89 -8.86 3.14
N VAL A 89 -8.09 -7.70 3.79
CA VAL A 89 -7.13 -6.99 4.62
C VAL A 89 -7.85 -6.57 5.89
N CYS A 90 -7.28 -6.87 7.06
CA CYS A 90 -7.74 -6.25 8.30
C CYS A 90 -7.60 -4.73 8.14
N SER A 91 -8.75 -4.07 8.03
CA SER A 91 -8.96 -2.62 7.96
C SER A 91 -7.75 -1.78 8.39
N LEU A 92 -7.04 -1.21 7.42
CA LEU A 92 -6.19 -0.05 7.69
C LEU A 92 -7.11 1.10 8.12
N PRO A 93 -6.75 1.87 9.16
CA PRO A 93 -7.57 2.99 9.58
C PRO A 93 -7.69 3.98 8.41
N GLU A 94 -8.94 4.28 8.07
CA GLU A 94 -9.38 5.18 7.00
C GLU A 94 -8.44 6.38 6.84
N TYR A 95 -7.62 6.37 5.79
CA TYR A 95 -6.90 7.57 5.40
C TYR A 95 -7.90 8.47 4.68
N SER A 96 -8.35 9.49 5.40
CA SER A 96 -9.30 10.53 5.01
C SER A 96 -9.38 10.79 3.51
N ARG A 97 -10.56 10.52 2.96
CA ARG A 97 -11.11 11.12 1.75
C ARG A 97 -10.86 12.63 1.80
N GLN A 98 -9.81 13.10 1.13
CA GLN A 98 -9.65 14.52 0.84
C GLN A 98 -10.50 14.84 -0.38
N GLU A 99 -11.56 15.60 -0.13
CA GLU A 99 -12.38 16.24 -1.11
C GLU A 99 -11.50 17.09 -2.04
N THR A 100 -11.70 16.94 -3.34
CA THR A 100 -11.12 17.80 -4.36
C THR A 100 -11.62 19.23 -4.14
N PRO A 101 -10.76 20.27 -4.21
CA PRO A 101 -11.24 21.64 -4.32
C PRO A 101 -12.09 21.77 -5.59
N GLN A 102 -13.34 22.16 -5.41
CA GLN A 102 -14.23 22.58 -6.48
C GLN A 102 -13.69 23.91 -7.03
N ASP A 103 -13.07 23.84 -8.20
CA ASP A 103 -12.67 25.02 -8.99
C ASP A 103 -13.93 25.54 -9.69
N ASP A 104 -14.73 26.33 -8.98
CA ASP A 104 -15.79 27.14 -9.58
C ASP A 104 -15.16 28.41 -10.18
N ASN A 105 -14.41 28.24 -11.27
CA ASN A 105 -14.11 29.33 -12.18
C ASN A 105 -15.17 29.34 -13.30
N GLU A 106 -16.31 29.97 -13.03
CA GLU A 106 -17.26 30.35 -14.06
C GLU A 106 -17.42 31.87 -14.15
N LYS A 107 -17.09 32.35 -15.36
CA LYS A 107 -17.62 33.54 -16.05
C LYS A 107 -17.09 34.95 -15.75
N LEU A 108 -16.23 35.35 -16.69
CA LEU A 108 -16.23 36.66 -17.34
C LEU A 108 -17.58 37.02 -18.00
N GLU A 109 -17.75 38.32 -18.23
CA GLU A 109 -18.81 39.07 -18.95
C GLU A 109 -20.02 39.49 -18.07
N THR A 110 -20.51 40.73 -18.01
CA THR A 110 -20.38 41.94 -18.87
C THR A 110 -21.07 43.10 -18.11
N GLY A 111 -20.66 44.36 -18.34
CA GLY A 111 -21.43 45.55 -17.95
C GLY A 111 -20.61 46.72 -17.45
#